data_AF-A0A4Y7SRK8-F1
#
_entry.id   AF-A0A4Y7SRK8-F1
#
_cell.length_a   1.000
_cell.length_b   1.000
_cell.length_c   1.000
_cell.angle_alpha   90.00
_cell.angle_beta   90.00
_cell.angle_gamma   90.00
#
_symmetry.space_group_name_H-M   'P 1'
#
loop_
_entity.id
_entity.type
_entity.pdbx_description
1 polymer ?
#
loop_
_entity_poly.entity_id
_entity_poly.type
_entity_poly.pdbx_seq_one_letter_code
_entity_poly.pdbx_strand_id
1 'polypeptide(L)'
;MRLSTNFVLLAAASSPFIEGVYCWGAAGHEIVATIAQIHLLPSTLRVICDLLGVVPTDDSEATLRRQCHVSTIATWADRDKYRMRWSAPLHYVGAVGDHPRGTCLFPGEGGWAGSKGINVLDGIKNTTHILADWSGVSEHTSTSLSPSRTSRLALPGPLEIEAFKFLVHFVGDMHQPLHLTGRDRGGNSQKVYFENRQTNLHSAWDTAILTRLIRTVPSNYSRPLPDMPDTPSSQVEMSLRHAIYDPLIRRVMWEGVEGAWAEDVEEWLTCPAIAVNPNGPPQPSTLNILASALTSPAKLVHAVSSAFKERIEIQPDGPLVCPYYWSVPLHQLNCEYVWPSVLNVAASAPRPRKYPTLDTPEYMAALDKNLVMERLVAQGGLRLAGILNWLFADPSEV
;
A
#
# COMPACT_ATOMS: atom_id res chain seq x y z
N MET A 1 12.02 -36.15 62.79
CA MET A 1 12.60 -35.52 61.60
C MET A 1 11.44 -35.24 60.64
N ARG A 2 10.87 -34.02 60.66
CA ARG A 2 9.74 -33.61 59.83
C ARG A 2 10.31 -33.00 58.54
N LEU A 3 10.04 -33.61 57.39
CA LEU A 3 10.42 -33.07 56.08
C LEU A 3 9.25 -32.28 55.51
N SER A 4 9.45 -30.98 55.35
CA SER A 4 8.51 -30.05 54.73
C SER A 4 8.62 -30.15 53.21
N THR A 5 7.55 -30.54 52.53
CA THR A 5 7.44 -30.45 51.06
C THR A 5 6.82 -29.11 50.68
N ASN A 6 7.64 -28.19 50.15
CA ASN A 6 7.17 -26.97 49.49
C ASN A 6 6.73 -27.32 48.06
N PHE A 7 5.43 -27.25 47.78
CA PHE A 7 4.92 -27.21 46.41
C PHE A 7 5.09 -25.79 45.87
N VAL A 8 6.04 -25.61 44.94
CA VAL A 8 6.16 -24.40 44.12
C VAL A 8 5.12 -24.52 43.00
N LEU A 9 4.06 -23.72 43.08
CA LEU A 9 3.14 -23.49 41.98
C LEU A 9 3.88 -22.72 40.87
N LEU A 10 4.22 -23.39 39.77
CA LEU A 10 4.58 -22.72 38.53
C LEU A 10 3.33 -22.05 37.96
N ALA A 11 3.23 -20.74 38.11
CA ALA A 11 2.30 -19.93 37.36
C ALA A 11 2.70 -20.00 35.88
N ALA A 12 1.85 -20.64 35.06
CA ALA A 12 1.95 -20.56 33.61
C ALA A 12 1.68 -19.11 33.20
N ALA A 13 2.75 -18.38 32.87
CA ALA A 13 2.64 -17.07 32.25
C ALA A 13 2.05 -17.26 30.84
N SER A 14 0.75 -17.04 30.71
CA SER A 14 0.10 -16.83 29.42
C SER A 14 0.68 -15.55 28.83
N SER A 15 1.66 -15.69 27.93
CA SER A 15 2.18 -14.57 27.16
C SER A 15 1.04 -14.07 26.27
N PRO A 16 0.60 -12.81 26.38
CA PRO A 16 -0.31 -12.26 25.40
C PRO A 16 0.46 -12.21 24.08
N PHE A 17 0.01 -12.98 23.09
CA PHE A 17 0.40 -12.73 21.70
C PHE A 17 -0.08 -11.31 21.39
N ILE A 18 0.85 -10.37 21.39
CA ILE A 18 0.60 -9.06 20.78
C ILE A 18 0.53 -9.39 19.29
N GLU A 19 -0.69 -9.58 18.78
CA GLU A 19 -0.95 -9.54 17.35
C GLU A 19 -0.45 -8.18 16.87
N GLY A 20 0.71 -8.20 16.22
CA GLY A 20 1.21 -7.04 15.50
C GLY A 20 0.12 -6.61 14.55
N VAL A 21 -0.30 -5.35 14.64
CA VAL A 21 -1.09 -4.72 13.61
C VAL A 21 -0.18 -4.65 12.39
N TYR A 22 -0.26 -5.65 11.53
CA TYR A 22 0.29 -5.60 10.18
C TYR A 22 -0.65 -4.74 9.35
N CYS A 23 -0.07 -4.14 8.33
CA CYS A 23 -0.76 -3.51 7.24
C CYS A 23 -1.49 -4.58 6.40
N TRP A 24 -1.70 -4.50 5.08
CA TRP A 24 -2.24 -5.69 4.37
C TRP A 24 -1.57 -6.95 4.93
N GLY A 25 -2.34 -7.94 5.35
CA GLY A 25 -1.74 -9.13 5.96
C GLY A 25 -0.72 -9.71 4.97
N ALA A 26 0.26 -10.49 5.45
CA ALA A 26 1.37 -10.97 4.60
C ALA A 26 0.93 -11.44 3.19
N ALA A 27 -0.19 -12.18 3.10
CA ALA A 27 -0.78 -12.60 1.84
C ALA A 27 -1.18 -11.45 0.90
N GLY A 28 -1.77 -10.36 1.40
CA GLY A 28 -2.17 -9.21 0.59
C GLY A 28 -0.98 -8.52 -0.08
N HIS A 29 0.10 -8.27 0.67
CA HIS A 29 1.34 -7.72 0.10
C HIS A 29 1.98 -8.68 -0.91
N GLU A 30 2.02 -9.97 -0.60
CA GLU A 30 2.59 -10.97 -1.50
C GLU A 30 1.75 -11.12 -2.80
N ILE A 31 0.42 -11.00 -2.71
CA ILE A 31 -0.47 -10.97 -3.88
C ILE A 31 -0.21 -9.72 -4.72
N VAL A 32 -0.19 -8.52 -4.12
CA VAL A 32 0.13 -7.26 -4.83
C VAL A 32 1.47 -7.37 -5.55
N ALA A 33 2.51 -7.82 -4.86
CA ALA A 33 3.84 -7.99 -5.44
C ALA A 33 3.88 -9.05 -6.56
N THR A 34 3.11 -10.12 -6.43
CA THR A 34 3.03 -11.17 -7.47
C THR A 34 2.28 -10.68 -8.71
N ILE A 35 1.17 -9.95 -8.53
CA ILE A 35 0.46 -9.29 -9.64
C ILE A 35 1.39 -8.29 -10.33
N ALA A 36 2.12 -7.48 -9.57
CA ALA A 36 3.10 -6.57 -10.15
C ALA A 36 4.12 -7.30 -11.02
N GLN A 37 4.70 -8.39 -10.50
CA GLN A 37 5.65 -9.22 -11.21
C GLN A 37 5.10 -9.80 -12.52
N ILE A 38 3.82 -10.21 -12.56
CA ILE A 38 3.17 -10.69 -13.78
C ILE A 38 3.31 -9.64 -14.88
N HIS A 39 3.15 -8.35 -14.59
CA HIS A 39 3.17 -7.26 -15.59
C HIS A 39 4.54 -6.57 -15.76
N LEU A 40 5.62 -7.10 -15.17
CA LEU A 40 6.96 -6.56 -15.41
C LEU A 40 7.49 -6.96 -16.78
N LEU A 41 8.16 -6.00 -17.43
CA LEU A 41 8.87 -6.21 -18.69
C LEU A 41 10.17 -7.01 -18.47
N PRO A 42 10.69 -7.74 -19.48
CA PRO A 42 11.90 -8.56 -19.36
C PRO A 42 13.12 -7.79 -18.83
N SER A 43 13.36 -6.57 -19.33
CA SER A 43 14.43 -5.71 -18.84
C SER A 43 14.24 -5.30 -17.39
N THR A 44 13.01 -5.00 -16.97
CA THR A 44 12.69 -4.71 -15.56
C THR A 44 12.96 -5.92 -14.67
N LEU A 45 12.52 -7.12 -15.07
CA LEU A 45 12.75 -8.36 -14.32
C LEU A 45 14.24 -8.62 -14.06
N ARG A 46 15.09 -8.26 -15.03
CA ARG A 46 16.55 -8.33 -14.87
C ARG A 46 17.04 -7.48 -13.70
N VAL A 47 16.59 -6.23 -13.64
CA VAL A 47 16.94 -5.28 -12.57
C VAL A 47 16.38 -5.73 -11.23
N ILE A 48 15.18 -6.33 -11.22
CA ILE A 48 14.58 -6.92 -10.03
C ILE A 48 15.46 -8.05 -9.47
N CYS A 49 16.05 -8.91 -10.31
CA CYS A 49 16.97 -9.95 -9.82
C CYS A 49 18.16 -9.33 -9.07
N ASP A 50 18.75 -8.26 -9.61
CA ASP A 50 19.87 -7.54 -8.99
C ASP A 50 19.46 -6.92 -7.64
N LEU A 51 18.28 -6.28 -7.58
CA LEU A 51 17.73 -5.70 -6.34
C LEU A 51 17.40 -6.76 -5.27
N LEU A 52 17.02 -7.95 -5.69
CA LEU A 52 16.78 -9.09 -4.80
C LEU A 52 18.05 -9.84 -4.41
N GLY A 53 19.19 -9.57 -5.07
CA GLY A 53 20.42 -10.32 -4.90
C GLY A 53 20.33 -11.77 -5.40
N VAL A 54 19.46 -12.04 -6.38
CA VAL A 54 19.26 -13.36 -6.98
C VAL A 54 20.08 -13.46 -8.26
N VAL A 55 20.90 -14.51 -8.37
CA VAL A 55 21.64 -14.82 -9.60
C VAL A 55 20.84 -15.86 -10.40
N PRO A 56 20.17 -15.46 -11.50
CA PRO A 56 19.36 -16.39 -12.27
C PRO A 56 20.24 -17.40 -13.04
N THR A 57 19.68 -18.57 -13.36
CA THR A 57 20.41 -19.61 -14.11
C THR A 57 20.69 -19.22 -15.57
N ASP A 58 19.85 -18.38 -16.15
CA ASP A 58 19.96 -17.83 -17.49
C ASP A 58 19.15 -16.53 -17.61
N ASP A 59 19.24 -15.89 -18.77
CA ASP A 59 18.66 -14.56 -19.02
C ASP A 59 17.26 -14.62 -19.66
N SER A 60 16.68 -15.81 -19.83
CA SER A 60 15.35 -15.93 -20.42
C SER A 60 14.28 -15.34 -19.50
N GLU A 61 13.29 -14.67 -20.07
CA GLU A 61 12.15 -14.12 -19.34
C GLU A 61 11.50 -15.17 -18.42
N ALA A 62 11.35 -16.38 -18.94
CA ALA A 62 10.79 -17.50 -18.21
C ALA A 62 11.58 -17.83 -16.93
N THR A 63 12.92 -17.78 -16.99
CA THR A 63 13.78 -18.00 -15.83
C THR A 63 13.72 -16.82 -14.85
N LEU A 64 13.75 -15.59 -15.35
CA LEU A 64 13.65 -14.38 -14.50
C LEU A 64 12.35 -14.37 -13.70
N ARG A 65 11.21 -14.67 -14.34
CA ARG A 65 9.89 -14.77 -13.66
C ARG A 65 9.86 -15.87 -12.58
N ARG A 66 10.51 -17.00 -12.82
CA ARG A 66 10.52 -18.14 -11.87
C ARG A 66 11.50 -18.01 -10.71
N GLN A 67 12.47 -17.10 -10.78
CA GLN A 67 13.54 -17.03 -9.78
C GLN A 67 13.56 -15.69 -9.03
N CYS A 68 13.19 -14.59 -9.67
CA CYS A 68 13.32 -13.24 -9.12
C CYS A 68 11.99 -12.73 -8.55
N HIS A 69 11.51 -13.43 -7.52
CA HIS A 69 10.18 -13.18 -6.98
C HIS A 69 10.09 -11.94 -6.09
N VAL A 70 9.35 -10.92 -6.54
CA VAL A 70 9.13 -9.66 -5.79
C VAL A 70 8.39 -9.92 -4.47
N SER A 71 7.48 -10.91 -4.45
CA SER A 71 6.72 -11.27 -3.25
C SER A 71 7.58 -11.65 -2.04
N THR A 72 8.82 -12.12 -2.26
CA THR A 72 9.73 -12.53 -1.16
C THR A 72 10.12 -11.39 -0.22
N ILE A 73 10.03 -10.13 -0.68
CA ILE A 73 10.38 -8.95 0.12
C ILE A 73 9.16 -8.11 0.50
N ALA A 74 7.96 -8.47 0.04
CA ALA A 74 6.79 -7.62 0.13
C ALA A 74 6.34 -7.34 1.57
N THR A 75 6.71 -8.20 2.54
CA THR A 75 6.38 -8.03 3.96
C THR A 75 7.55 -7.54 4.81
N TRP A 76 8.67 -7.18 4.18
CA TRP A 76 9.92 -6.84 4.87
C TRP A 76 9.76 -5.65 5.82
N ALA A 77 9.14 -4.56 5.33
CA ALA A 77 8.97 -3.33 6.11
C ALA A 77 8.20 -3.59 7.40
N ASP A 78 7.16 -4.41 7.31
CA ASP A 78 6.31 -4.78 8.45
C ASP A 78 7.00 -5.71 9.46
N ARG A 79 7.87 -6.61 8.99
CA ARG A 79 8.67 -7.49 9.84
C ARG A 79 9.73 -6.72 10.62
N ASP A 80 10.37 -5.76 9.96
CA ASP A 80 11.52 -5.03 10.51
C ASP A 80 11.15 -3.66 11.14
N LYS A 81 9.87 -3.23 11.09
CA LYS A 81 9.40 -1.95 11.67
C LYS A 81 9.75 -1.76 13.15
N TYR A 82 9.89 -2.83 13.92
CA TYR A 82 10.29 -2.73 15.33
C TYR A 82 11.76 -2.32 15.50
N ARG A 83 12.60 -2.62 14.51
CA ARG A 83 13.99 -2.15 14.40
C ARG A 83 14.04 -0.76 13.75
N MET A 84 13.11 -0.48 12.84
CA MET A 84 12.98 0.80 12.12
C MET A 84 11.75 1.57 12.61
N ARG A 85 11.65 1.86 13.92
CA ARG A 85 10.42 2.48 14.48
C ARG A 85 10.03 3.81 13.83
N TRP A 86 11.00 4.50 13.25
CA TRP A 86 10.82 5.71 12.48
C TRP A 86 9.97 5.50 11.21
N SER A 87 9.94 4.29 10.65
CA SER A 87 9.21 3.98 9.43
C SER A 87 7.73 3.71 9.69
N ALA A 88 7.32 3.46 10.94
CA ALA A 88 5.94 3.08 11.25
C ALA A 88 4.86 4.06 10.73
N PRO A 89 5.04 5.40 10.79
CA PRO A 89 4.05 6.32 10.24
C PRO A 89 4.06 6.40 8.71
N LEU A 90 5.03 5.78 8.02
CA LEU A 90 5.08 5.72 6.54
C LEU A 90 4.13 4.67 5.95
N HIS A 91 3.43 3.90 6.77
CA HIS A 91 2.51 2.86 6.30
C HIS A 91 1.07 3.35 6.10
N TYR A 92 0.76 4.58 6.52
CA TYR A 92 -0.60 5.12 6.45
C TYR A 92 -0.59 6.63 6.28
N VAL A 93 -1.78 7.17 6.01
CA VAL A 93 -2.09 8.60 6.04
C VAL A 93 -3.53 8.76 6.54
N GLY A 94 -3.79 9.76 7.39
CA GLY A 94 -5.12 9.97 7.96
C GLY A 94 -5.56 11.42 7.78
N ALA A 95 -6.71 11.64 7.15
CA ALA A 95 -7.29 12.96 7.03
C ALA A 95 -7.88 13.43 8.38
N VAL A 96 -7.78 14.72 8.67
CA VAL A 96 -8.31 15.30 9.91
C VAL A 96 -9.76 15.69 9.71
N GLY A 97 -10.63 15.17 10.57
CA GLY A 97 -12.07 15.39 10.48
C GLY A 97 -12.79 14.42 9.54
N ASP A 98 -12.09 13.42 9.02
CA ASP A 98 -12.74 12.27 8.41
C ASP A 98 -13.51 11.47 9.48
N HIS A 99 -14.71 11.03 9.12
CA HIS A 99 -15.50 10.15 9.98
C HIS A 99 -16.35 9.19 9.13
N PRO A 100 -15.72 8.29 8.36
CA PRO A 100 -16.46 7.36 7.50
C PRO A 100 -17.33 6.44 8.35
N ARG A 101 -18.58 6.12 7.99
CA ARG A 101 -19.22 6.40 6.71
C ARG A 101 -19.92 7.74 6.57
N GLY A 102 -19.98 8.55 7.63
CA GLY A 102 -20.73 9.81 7.62
C GLY A 102 -20.07 10.88 6.76
N THR A 103 -18.74 10.99 6.83
CA THR A 103 -17.98 12.00 6.08
C THR A 103 -16.61 11.43 5.68
N CYS A 104 -16.33 11.37 4.38
CA CYS A 104 -15.02 10.98 3.84
C CYS A 104 -14.33 12.22 3.27
N LEU A 105 -13.57 12.91 4.11
CA LEU A 105 -12.73 14.04 3.70
C LEU A 105 -11.32 13.53 3.47
N PHE A 106 -10.69 13.93 2.37
CA PHE A 106 -9.32 13.52 2.05
C PHE A 106 -8.60 14.65 1.31
N PRO A 107 -7.83 15.52 1.99
CA PRO A 107 -7.63 15.62 3.45
C PRO A 107 -8.74 16.35 4.23
N GLY A 108 -9.64 17.06 3.54
CA GLY A 108 -10.57 18.00 4.18
C GLY A 108 -9.93 19.31 4.66
N GLU A 109 -10.73 20.18 5.29
CA GLU A 109 -10.24 21.47 5.80
C GLU A 109 -9.18 21.32 6.91
N GLY A 110 -9.23 20.22 7.65
CA GLY A 110 -8.31 19.91 8.74
C GLY A 110 -6.91 19.48 8.31
N GLY A 111 -6.70 19.14 7.03
CA GLY A 111 -5.42 18.63 6.54
C GLY A 111 -5.15 17.19 6.96
N TRP A 112 -3.89 16.82 7.10
CA TRP A 112 -3.46 15.48 7.49
C TRP A 112 -3.10 15.39 8.98
N ALA A 113 -3.31 14.22 9.58
CA ALA A 113 -2.76 13.86 10.87
C ALA A 113 -1.33 13.34 10.71
N GLY A 114 -0.46 13.60 11.69
CA GLY A 114 0.90 13.05 11.73
C GLY A 114 1.99 14.11 11.65
N SER A 115 3.01 13.87 10.82
CA SER A 115 4.13 14.79 10.60
C SER A 115 4.35 15.03 9.11
N LYS A 116 4.80 16.24 8.76
CA LYS A 116 5.06 16.63 7.36
C LYS A 116 6.07 15.69 6.70
N GLY A 117 5.75 15.17 5.52
CA GLY A 117 6.63 14.26 4.77
C GLY A 117 6.71 12.83 5.31
N ILE A 118 5.98 12.49 6.39
CA ILE A 118 6.04 11.17 7.02
C ILE A 118 4.65 10.52 6.98
N ASN A 119 4.32 9.99 5.81
CA ASN A 119 3.11 9.23 5.52
C ASN A 119 3.34 8.34 4.29
N VAL A 120 2.40 7.43 4.01
CA VAL A 120 2.51 6.49 2.89
C VAL A 120 2.61 7.14 1.51
N LEU A 121 1.93 8.27 1.28
CA LEU A 121 1.97 8.95 -0.02
C LEU A 121 3.33 9.58 -0.27
N ASP A 122 3.88 10.26 0.74
CA ASP A 122 5.25 10.80 0.68
C ASP A 122 6.32 9.70 0.70
N GLY A 123 6.06 8.58 1.37
CA GLY A 123 6.92 7.39 1.35
C GLY A 123 7.07 6.80 -0.05
N ILE A 124 5.97 6.68 -0.79
CA ILE A 124 5.99 6.23 -2.20
C ILE A 124 6.82 7.19 -3.05
N LYS A 125 6.59 8.51 -2.96
CA LYS A 125 7.36 9.50 -3.75
C LYS A 125 8.85 9.48 -3.41
N ASN A 126 9.20 9.47 -2.12
CA ASN A 126 10.60 9.47 -1.68
C ASN A 126 11.35 8.22 -2.16
N THR A 127 10.76 7.04 -2.00
CA THR A 127 11.37 5.78 -2.46
C THR A 127 11.46 5.70 -3.98
N THR A 128 10.44 6.19 -4.68
CA THR A 128 10.44 6.32 -6.15
C THR A 128 11.55 7.26 -6.61
N HIS A 129 11.73 8.43 -5.99
CA HIS A 129 12.79 9.37 -6.35
C HIS A 129 14.19 8.77 -6.16
N ILE A 130 14.44 8.07 -5.05
CA ILE A 130 15.72 7.39 -4.82
C ILE A 130 16.04 6.40 -5.96
N LEU A 131 15.04 5.61 -6.37
CA LEU A 131 15.20 4.64 -7.45
C LEU A 131 15.29 5.31 -8.83
N ALA A 132 14.61 6.43 -9.04
CA ALA A 132 14.68 7.22 -10.27
C ALA A 132 16.07 7.84 -10.45
N ASP A 133 16.63 8.43 -9.39
CA ASP A 133 17.99 8.97 -9.38
C ASP A 133 19.02 7.88 -9.68
N TRP A 134 18.87 6.69 -9.09
CA TRP A 134 19.75 5.55 -9.35
C TRP A 134 19.62 5.00 -10.78
N SER A 135 18.39 4.92 -11.31
CA SER A 135 18.12 4.42 -12.66
C SER A 135 18.35 5.45 -13.76
N GLY A 136 18.59 6.72 -13.40
CA GLY A 136 18.83 7.82 -14.32
C GLY A 136 17.58 8.26 -15.09
N VAL A 137 16.37 7.98 -14.58
CA VAL A 137 15.11 8.47 -15.17
C VAL A 137 14.64 9.74 -14.46
N SER A 138 13.93 10.61 -15.18
CA SER A 138 13.35 11.83 -14.62
C SER A 138 11.89 11.99 -15.05
N GLU A 139 11.02 12.37 -14.12
CA GLU A 139 9.61 12.65 -14.41
C GLU A 139 9.42 13.91 -15.28
N HIS A 140 10.38 14.84 -15.30
CA HIS A 140 10.23 16.16 -15.93
C HIS A 140 10.63 16.19 -17.42
N THR A 141 11.13 15.09 -17.97
CA THR A 141 11.46 14.96 -19.40
C THR A 141 10.25 14.49 -20.21
N SER A 142 9.09 15.15 -20.05
CA SER A 142 7.82 14.76 -20.71
C SER A 142 7.67 15.24 -22.18
N THR A 143 8.75 15.55 -22.91
CA THR A 143 8.64 15.88 -24.35
C THR A 143 9.57 15.08 -25.26
N SER A 144 10.32 14.13 -24.74
CA SER A 144 11.07 13.17 -25.56
C SER A 144 10.89 11.78 -24.98
N LEU A 145 10.10 10.96 -25.68
CA LEU A 145 10.12 9.51 -25.58
C LEU A 145 11.54 9.02 -25.85
N SER A 146 12.37 8.99 -24.81
CA SER A 146 13.54 8.12 -24.63
C SER A 146 14.39 8.71 -23.50
N PRO A 147 14.35 8.14 -22.28
CA PRO A 147 15.51 8.22 -21.41
C PRO A 147 16.67 7.58 -22.20
N SER A 148 17.65 8.38 -22.61
CA SER A 148 18.87 7.88 -23.24
C SER A 148 19.70 7.10 -22.20
N ARG A 149 19.24 5.92 -21.78
CA ARG A 149 20.03 4.97 -20.99
C ARG A 149 21.00 4.27 -21.93
N THR A 150 22.14 4.89 -22.18
CA THR A 150 23.19 4.36 -23.07
C THR A 150 24.12 3.37 -22.36
N SER A 151 23.95 3.13 -21.04
CA SER A 151 24.73 2.15 -20.27
C SER A 151 23.87 1.29 -19.36
N ARG A 152 24.28 0.03 -19.16
CA ARG A 152 23.73 -0.91 -18.16
C ARG A 152 23.71 -0.22 -16.78
N LEU A 153 22.60 -0.35 -16.05
CA LEU A 153 22.47 0.18 -14.69
C LEU A 153 23.60 -0.36 -13.80
N ALA A 154 24.13 0.50 -12.92
CA ALA A 154 25.06 0.06 -11.89
C ALA A 154 24.36 -0.91 -10.93
N LEU A 155 25.09 -1.84 -10.32
CA LEU A 155 24.52 -2.72 -9.29
C LEU A 155 23.93 -1.89 -8.13
N PRO A 156 22.78 -2.29 -7.56
CA PRO A 156 22.14 -1.52 -6.50
C PRO A 156 22.93 -1.60 -5.20
N GLY A 157 23.02 -0.47 -4.49
CA GLY A 157 23.56 -0.40 -3.15
C GLY A 157 22.51 -0.66 -2.07
N PRO A 158 22.89 -0.59 -0.78
CA PRO A 158 21.95 -0.81 0.32
C PRO A 158 20.76 0.16 0.33
N LEU A 159 20.97 1.42 -0.10
CA LEU A 159 19.92 2.45 -0.14
C LEU A 159 18.84 2.10 -1.18
N GLU A 160 19.27 1.69 -2.38
CA GLU A 160 18.36 1.33 -3.48
C GLU A 160 17.58 0.05 -3.15
N ILE A 161 18.25 -0.94 -2.54
CA ILE A 161 17.59 -2.16 -2.08
C ILE A 161 16.54 -1.85 -1.01
N GLU A 162 16.86 -0.98 -0.05
CA GLU A 162 15.91 -0.56 0.99
C GLU A 162 14.74 0.24 0.40
N ALA A 163 15.02 1.19 -0.48
CA ALA A 163 14.00 1.97 -1.18
C ALA A 163 13.06 1.08 -2.00
N PHE A 164 13.60 0.10 -2.74
CA PHE A 164 12.80 -0.88 -3.47
C PHE A 164 11.86 -1.68 -2.57
N LYS A 165 12.37 -2.18 -1.43
CA LYS A 165 11.54 -2.94 -0.48
C LYS A 165 10.43 -2.09 0.12
N PHE A 166 10.74 -0.84 0.47
CA PHE A 166 9.73 0.10 0.96
C PHE A 166 8.70 0.45 -0.12
N LEU A 167 9.12 0.73 -1.36
CA LEU A 167 8.21 1.04 -2.46
C LEU A 167 7.20 -0.09 -2.70
N VAL A 168 7.68 -1.33 -2.79
CA VAL A 168 6.82 -2.52 -2.96
C VAL A 168 5.78 -2.62 -1.84
N HIS A 169 6.20 -2.36 -0.60
CA HIS A 169 5.32 -2.43 0.56
C HIS A 169 4.30 -1.27 0.59
N PHE A 170 4.76 -0.03 0.43
CA PHE A 170 3.94 1.17 0.54
C PHE A 170 2.90 1.29 -0.57
N VAL A 171 3.21 0.85 -1.79
CA VAL A 171 2.19 0.77 -2.85
C VAL A 171 1.10 -0.22 -2.45
N GLY A 172 1.44 -1.35 -1.83
CA GLY A 172 0.45 -2.24 -1.21
C GLY A 172 -0.40 -1.51 -0.17
N ASP A 173 0.24 -0.89 0.83
CA ASP A 173 -0.42 -0.18 1.93
C ASP A 173 -1.40 0.90 1.47
N MET A 174 -1.01 1.69 0.48
CA MET A 174 -1.85 2.74 -0.06
C MET A 174 -3.17 2.19 -0.63
N HIS A 175 -3.19 0.93 -1.10
CA HIS A 175 -4.39 0.27 -1.61
C HIS A 175 -5.27 -0.34 -0.51
N GLN A 176 -4.89 -0.24 0.75
CA GLN A 176 -5.71 -0.62 1.89
C GLN A 176 -6.51 0.61 2.36
N PRO A 177 -7.85 0.66 2.22
CA PRO A 177 -8.63 1.87 2.53
C PRO A 177 -8.50 2.40 3.96
N LEU A 178 -8.40 1.53 4.97
CA LEU A 178 -8.18 1.89 6.38
C LEU A 178 -6.77 2.45 6.65
N HIS A 179 -5.81 2.32 5.73
CA HIS A 179 -4.54 3.05 5.80
C HIS A 179 -4.66 4.49 5.31
N LEU A 180 -5.81 4.84 4.72
CA LEU A 180 -6.09 6.16 4.18
C LEU A 180 -7.10 6.94 5.05
N THR A 181 -7.34 6.53 6.31
CA THR A 181 -8.31 7.18 7.19
C THR A 181 -7.76 7.44 8.60
N GLY A 182 -8.12 8.60 9.15
CA GLY A 182 -7.79 8.98 10.53
C GLY A 182 -8.73 8.35 11.57
N ARG A 183 -9.97 8.00 11.18
CA ARG A 183 -10.99 7.46 12.07
C ARG A 183 -10.50 6.24 12.84
N ASP A 184 -10.61 6.31 14.17
CA ASP A 184 -10.30 5.21 15.10
C ASP A 184 -8.90 4.59 14.91
N ARG A 185 -7.93 5.40 14.47
CA ARG A 185 -6.56 4.97 14.10
C ARG A 185 -6.59 3.96 12.95
N GLY A 186 -7.27 4.31 11.85
CA GLY A 186 -7.50 3.40 10.73
C GLY A 186 -8.36 2.20 11.13
N GLY A 187 -9.35 2.36 12.02
CA GLY A 187 -10.20 1.25 12.48
C GLY A 187 -9.56 0.31 13.51
N ASN A 188 -8.30 0.51 13.92
CA ASN A 188 -7.65 -0.31 14.95
C ASN A 188 -8.37 -0.29 16.31
N SER A 189 -9.01 0.84 16.61
CA SER A 189 -9.76 1.03 17.86
C SER A 189 -11.19 0.48 17.78
N GLN A 190 -11.67 0.13 16.58
CA GLN A 190 -13.01 -0.39 16.34
C GLN A 190 -13.04 -1.92 16.47
N LYS A 191 -13.49 -2.43 17.62
CA LYS A 191 -13.61 -3.88 17.86
C LYS A 191 -14.81 -4.47 17.15
N VAL A 192 -14.62 -5.65 16.56
CA VAL A 192 -15.64 -6.41 15.81
C VAL A 192 -15.45 -7.91 16.03
N TYR A 193 -16.45 -8.70 15.66
CA TYR A 193 -16.29 -10.15 15.44
C TYR A 193 -16.19 -10.45 13.94
N PHE A 194 -15.33 -11.39 13.58
CA PHE A 194 -15.25 -11.96 12.23
C PHE A 194 -15.09 -13.48 12.36
N GLU A 195 -15.93 -14.28 11.69
CA GLU A 195 -15.96 -15.75 11.82
C GLU A 195 -15.97 -16.23 13.29
N ASN A 196 -16.79 -15.57 14.12
CA ASN A 196 -16.91 -15.80 15.57
C ASN A 196 -15.64 -15.54 16.41
N ARG A 197 -14.62 -14.89 15.84
CA ARG A 197 -13.41 -14.46 16.57
C ARG A 197 -13.43 -12.96 16.76
N GLN A 198 -13.11 -12.52 17.98
CA GLN A 198 -12.97 -11.09 18.26
C GLN A 198 -11.69 -10.56 17.61
N THR A 199 -11.81 -9.47 16.86
CA THR A 199 -10.70 -8.74 16.23
C THR A 199 -11.00 -7.23 16.23
N ASN A 200 -10.35 -6.47 15.36
CA ASN A 200 -10.67 -5.07 15.08
C ASN A 200 -10.89 -4.86 13.57
N LEU A 201 -11.51 -3.75 13.19
CA LEU A 201 -11.88 -3.48 11.79
C LEU A 201 -10.67 -3.46 10.86
N HIS A 202 -9.54 -2.89 11.31
CA HIS A 202 -8.27 -2.87 10.55
C HIS A 202 -7.80 -4.28 10.23
N SER A 203 -7.58 -5.10 11.26
CA SER A 203 -7.11 -6.47 11.09
C SER A 203 -8.10 -7.37 10.33
N ALA A 204 -9.40 -7.06 10.39
CA ALA A 204 -10.39 -7.77 9.58
C ALA A 204 -10.20 -7.49 8.08
N TRP A 205 -9.96 -6.24 7.70
CA TRP A 205 -9.69 -5.84 6.31
C TRP A 205 -8.32 -6.28 5.81
N ASP A 206 -7.28 -6.13 6.62
CA ASP A 206 -5.92 -6.55 6.25
C ASP A 206 -5.80 -8.04 6.01
N THR A 207 -6.43 -8.82 6.88
CA THR A 207 -6.13 -10.25 6.98
C THR A 207 -7.38 -11.12 6.88
N ALA A 208 -8.40 -10.88 7.70
CA ALA A 208 -9.46 -11.87 7.90
C ALA A 208 -10.36 -12.05 6.65
N ILE A 209 -10.78 -10.94 6.03
CA ILE A 209 -11.60 -10.96 4.80
C ILE A 209 -10.82 -11.61 3.66
N LEU A 210 -9.56 -11.21 3.46
CA LEU A 210 -8.71 -11.78 2.42
C LEU A 210 -8.42 -13.27 2.66
N THR A 211 -8.20 -13.68 3.91
CA THR A 211 -7.99 -15.09 4.28
C THR A 211 -9.23 -15.93 3.99
N ARG A 212 -10.43 -15.41 4.30
CA ARG A 212 -11.70 -16.04 3.88
C ARG A 212 -11.72 -16.21 2.37
N LEU A 213 -11.45 -15.14 1.63
CA LEU A 213 -11.48 -15.14 0.18
C LEU A 213 -10.56 -16.20 -0.42
N ILE A 214 -9.30 -16.27 0.03
CA ILE A 214 -8.31 -17.29 -0.37
C ILE A 214 -8.85 -18.71 -0.14
N ARG A 215 -9.51 -18.95 1.00
CA ARG A 215 -10.08 -20.27 1.32
C ARG A 215 -11.32 -20.62 0.49
N THR A 216 -12.07 -19.62 0.04
CA THR A 216 -13.35 -19.82 -0.67
C THR A 216 -13.24 -19.63 -2.17
N VAL A 217 -12.02 -19.48 -2.72
CA VAL A 217 -11.82 -19.38 -4.17
C VAL A 217 -12.40 -20.63 -4.86
N PRO A 218 -13.23 -20.46 -5.91
CA PRO A 218 -13.75 -21.57 -6.69
C PRO A 218 -12.67 -22.52 -7.23
N SER A 219 -12.94 -23.82 -7.23
CA SER A 219 -11.96 -24.87 -7.56
C SER A 219 -11.46 -24.83 -9.01
N ASN A 220 -12.14 -24.12 -9.91
CA ASN A 220 -11.67 -23.89 -11.28
C ASN A 220 -10.36 -23.08 -11.33
N TYR A 221 -10.06 -22.28 -10.29
CA TYR A 221 -8.79 -21.55 -10.18
C TYR A 221 -7.68 -22.35 -9.49
N SER A 222 -7.93 -23.61 -9.12
CA SER A 222 -6.88 -24.51 -8.62
C SER A 222 -6.02 -25.10 -9.74
N ARG A 223 -6.28 -24.75 -11.00
CA ARG A 223 -5.55 -25.19 -12.19
C ARG A 223 -5.08 -23.99 -13.00
N PRO A 224 -4.07 -24.15 -13.88
CA PRO A 224 -3.63 -23.09 -14.77
C PRO A 224 -4.78 -22.47 -15.57
N LEU A 225 -4.71 -21.16 -15.77
CA LEU A 225 -5.66 -20.44 -16.62
C LEU A 225 -5.51 -20.88 -18.09
N PRO A 226 -6.56 -20.78 -18.91
CA PRO A 226 -6.39 -20.79 -20.37
C PRO A 226 -5.74 -19.47 -20.82
N ASP A 227 -5.21 -19.43 -22.04
CA ASP A 227 -4.60 -18.20 -22.58
C ASP A 227 -5.63 -17.06 -22.68
N MET A 228 -5.25 -15.87 -22.20
CA MET A 228 -6.06 -14.65 -22.20
C MET A 228 -5.59 -13.71 -23.34
N PRO A 229 -6.42 -12.74 -23.78
CA PRO A 229 -6.12 -11.86 -24.90
C PRO A 229 -4.85 -11.03 -24.70
N ASP A 230 -4.69 -10.40 -23.53
CA ASP A 230 -3.64 -9.41 -23.29
C ASP A 230 -2.52 -9.94 -22.38
N THR A 231 -2.83 -10.89 -21.50
CA THR A 231 -1.83 -11.57 -20.65
C THR A 231 -1.78 -13.08 -20.93
N PRO A 232 -0.70 -13.61 -21.54
CA PRO A 232 -0.53 -15.05 -21.72
C PRO A 232 -0.64 -15.81 -20.40
N SER A 233 -1.35 -16.95 -20.36
CA SER A 233 -1.47 -17.75 -19.13
C SER A 233 -0.10 -18.16 -18.60
N SER A 234 0.83 -18.46 -19.50
CA SER A 234 2.21 -18.77 -19.17
C SER A 234 2.90 -17.66 -18.34
N GLN A 235 2.63 -16.38 -18.61
CA GLN A 235 3.17 -15.25 -17.88
C GLN A 235 2.68 -15.22 -16.43
N VAL A 236 1.39 -15.50 -16.23
CA VAL A 236 0.79 -15.66 -14.89
C VAL A 236 1.45 -16.84 -14.19
N GLU A 237 1.37 -18.04 -14.77
CA GLU A 237 1.81 -19.28 -14.13
C GLU A 237 3.31 -19.30 -13.82
N MET A 238 4.16 -18.68 -14.63
CA MET A 238 5.61 -18.56 -14.37
C MET A 238 5.94 -17.64 -13.20
N SER A 239 5.04 -16.72 -12.85
CA SER A 239 5.21 -15.77 -11.74
C SER A 239 4.66 -16.30 -10.41
N LEU A 240 3.85 -17.37 -10.45
CA LEU A 240 3.29 -18.03 -9.27
C LEU A 240 4.32 -18.90 -8.55
N ARG A 241 4.10 -19.14 -7.26
CA ARG A 241 5.08 -19.77 -6.35
C ARG A 241 4.57 -21.05 -5.67
N HIS A 242 3.43 -21.57 -6.10
CA HIS A 242 2.67 -22.59 -5.38
C HIS A 242 2.24 -22.13 -3.98
N ALA A 243 1.93 -20.84 -3.85
CA ALA A 243 1.44 -20.29 -2.60
C ALA A 243 -0.07 -20.56 -2.42
N ILE A 244 -0.53 -20.53 -1.17
CA ILE A 244 -1.95 -20.79 -0.83
C ILE A 244 -2.91 -19.80 -1.51
N TYR A 245 -2.42 -18.62 -1.90
CA TYR A 245 -3.19 -17.56 -2.55
C TYR A 245 -3.09 -17.59 -4.08
N ASP A 246 -2.32 -18.50 -4.69
CA ASP A 246 -2.21 -18.60 -6.15
C ASP A 246 -3.57 -18.73 -6.86
N PRO A 247 -4.56 -19.51 -6.35
CA PRO A 247 -5.89 -19.54 -6.94
C PRO A 247 -6.59 -18.17 -6.92
N LEU A 248 -6.35 -17.35 -5.90
CA LEU A 248 -6.92 -16.00 -5.84
C LEU A 248 -6.28 -15.11 -6.91
N ILE A 249 -4.96 -15.18 -7.11
CA ILE A 249 -4.28 -14.44 -8.19
C ILE A 249 -4.87 -14.84 -9.55
N ARG A 250 -5.03 -16.13 -9.81
CA ARG A 250 -5.67 -16.60 -11.06
C ARG A 250 -7.07 -16.01 -11.25
N ARG A 251 -7.89 -15.99 -10.19
CA ARG A 251 -9.22 -15.39 -10.23
C ARG A 251 -9.17 -13.88 -10.51
N VAL A 252 -8.27 -13.16 -9.85
CA VAL A 252 -8.06 -11.71 -10.05
C VAL A 252 -7.68 -11.42 -11.50
N MET A 253 -6.74 -12.19 -12.07
CA MET A 253 -6.34 -12.03 -13.47
C MET A 253 -7.49 -12.33 -14.42
N TRP A 254 -8.21 -13.44 -14.21
CA TRP A 254 -9.24 -13.93 -15.13
C TRP A 254 -10.59 -13.19 -15.06
N GLU A 255 -11.18 -13.07 -13.86
CA GLU A 255 -12.49 -12.40 -13.69
C GLU A 255 -12.34 -10.88 -13.66
N GLY A 256 -11.17 -10.39 -13.26
CA GLY A 256 -10.91 -8.99 -13.01
C GLY A 256 -10.16 -8.32 -14.16
N VAL A 257 -8.83 -8.43 -14.15
CA VAL A 257 -7.92 -7.69 -15.05
C VAL A 257 -8.26 -7.93 -16.52
N GLU A 258 -8.42 -9.18 -16.94
CA GLU A 258 -8.76 -9.56 -18.32
C GLU A 258 -10.28 -9.64 -18.55
N GLY A 259 -11.08 -9.37 -17.51
CA GLY A 259 -12.52 -9.51 -17.50
C GLY A 259 -13.21 -8.19 -17.15
N ALA A 260 -13.74 -8.11 -15.93
CA ALA A 260 -14.59 -7.01 -15.48
C ALA A 260 -13.92 -5.62 -15.49
N TRP A 261 -12.59 -5.55 -15.53
CA TRP A 261 -11.83 -4.31 -15.42
C TRP A 261 -10.93 -4.04 -16.63
N ALA A 262 -10.98 -4.84 -17.70
CA ALA A 262 -10.08 -4.70 -18.84
C ALA A 262 -10.07 -3.26 -19.42
N GLU A 263 -11.24 -2.63 -19.48
CA GLU A 263 -11.40 -1.25 -19.96
C GLU A 263 -10.98 -0.18 -18.93
N ASP A 264 -10.95 -0.52 -17.64
CA ASP A 264 -10.61 0.39 -16.54
C ASP A 264 -9.10 0.44 -16.25
N VAL A 265 -8.33 -0.59 -16.64
CA VAL A 265 -6.91 -0.75 -16.26
C VAL A 265 -6.06 0.43 -16.71
N GLU A 266 -6.28 0.93 -17.94
CA GLU A 266 -5.53 2.09 -18.45
C GLU A 266 -5.74 3.31 -17.56
N GLU A 267 -7.00 3.62 -17.20
CA GLU A 267 -7.34 4.74 -16.32
C GLU A 267 -6.65 4.61 -14.95
N TRP A 268 -6.56 3.40 -14.38
CA TRP A 268 -5.93 3.17 -13.07
C TRP A 268 -4.46 3.56 -13.02
N LEU A 269 -3.78 3.52 -14.16
CA LEU A 269 -2.35 3.81 -14.32
C LEU A 269 -2.09 5.28 -14.67
N THR A 270 -3.12 6.04 -15.05
CA THR A 270 -2.96 7.46 -15.41
C THR A 270 -2.79 8.37 -14.21
N CYS A 271 -2.10 9.48 -14.44
CA CYS A 271 -2.00 10.61 -13.53
C CYS A 271 -2.56 11.87 -14.22
N PRO A 272 -3.17 12.80 -13.46
CA PRO A 272 -3.70 14.02 -14.03
C PRO A 272 -2.57 14.87 -14.62
N ALA A 273 -2.82 15.51 -15.76
CA ALA A 273 -1.87 16.45 -16.33
C ALA A 273 -1.61 17.60 -15.35
N ILE A 274 -0.34 17.88 -15.08
CA ILE A 274 0.06 19.01 -14.23
C ILE A 274 -0.46 20.29 -14.89
N ALA A 275 -1.42 20.97 -14.26
CA ALA A 275 -1.87 22.28 -14.71
C ALA A 275 -0.73 23.29 -14.52
N VAL A 276 0.08 23.49 -15.57
CA VAL A 276 1.04 24.59 -15.61
C VAL A 276 0.22 25.88 -15.67
N ASN A 277 0.06 26.55 -14.53
CA ASN A 277 -0.51 27.90 -14.51
C ASN A 277 0.59 28.87 -14.98
N PRO A 278 0.53 29.43 -16.20
CA PRO A 278 1.58 30.30 -16.72
C PRO A 278 1.65 31.65 -15.97
N ASN A 279 0.64 31.95 -15.15
CA ASN A 279 0.49 33.20 -14.41
C ASN A 279 0.40 33.00 -12.88
N GLY A 280 0.82 31.85 -12.36
CA GLY A 280 0.91 31.62 -10.92
C GLY A 280 2.01 32.49 -10.28
N PRO A 281 1.81 33.08 -9.08
CA PRO A 281 2.88 33.77 -8.39
C PRO A 281 4.03 32.79 -8.10
N PRO A 282 5.30 33.22 -8.18
CA PRO A 282 6.44 32.34 -7.94
C PRO A 282 6.34 31.74 -6.53
N GLN A 283 6.54 30.43 -6.43
CA GLN A 283 6.66 29.69 -5.18
C GLN A 283 7.63 30.43 -4.25
N PRO A 284 7.23 30.78 -3.02
CA PRO A 284 8.09 31.54 -2.12
C PRO A 284 9.31 30.70 -1.75
N SER A 285 10.50 31.22 -2.06
CA SER A 285 11.75 30.62 -1.63
C SER A 285 11.82 30.62 -0.09
N THR A 286 12.19 29.46 0.47
CA THR A 286 12.28 29.17 1.92
C THR A 286 13.23 30.10 2.71
N LEU A 287 13.93 31.01 2.04
CA LEU A 287 14.90 31.94 2.63
C LEU A 287 14.28 33.23 3.21
N ASN A 288 13.04 33.60 2.84
CA ASN A 288 12.46 34.88 3.27
C ASN A 288 11.69 34.82 4.61
N ILE A 289 11.38 33.62 5.14
CA ILE A 289 10.59 33.47 6.37
C ILE A 289 11.44 33.73 7.62
N LEU A 290 12.73 33.39 7.59
CA LEU A 290 13.63 33.47 8.75
C LEU A 290 14.03 34.91 9.14
N ALA A 291 13.83 35.91 8.28
CA ALA A 291 14.25 37.28 8.55
C ALA A 291 13.28 38.08 9.46
N SER A 292 12.02 37.63 9.62
CA SER A 292 10.98 38.42 10.32
C SER A 292 10.76 38.04 11.80
N ALA A 293 11.33 36.92 12.25
CA ALA A 293 11.02 36.32 13.55
C ALA A 293 11.83 36.87 14.75
N LEU A 294 12.81 37.76 14.53
CA LEU A 294 13.77 38.17 15.56
C LEU A 294 13.39 39.44 16.37
N THR A 295 12.14 39.93 16.32
CA THR A 295 11.83 41.26 16.88
C THR A 295 10.78 41.34 18.00
N SER A 296 10.19 40.23 18.49
CA SER A 296 9.34 40.31 19.70
C SER A 296 9.02 38.97 20.38
N PRO A 297 9.09 38.86 21.72
CA PRO A 297 8.64 37.69 22.47
C PRO A 297 7.15 37.36 22.29
N ALA A 298 6.30 38.36 22.07
CA ALA A 298 4.86 38.15 21.84
C ALA A 298 4.58 37.53 20.45
N LYS A 299 5.42 37.84 19.45
CA LYS A 299 5.39 37.19 18.14
C LYS A 299 5.98 35.78 18.18
N LEU A 300 6.90 35.49 19.10
CA LEU A 300 7.41 34.14 19.31
C LEU A 300 6.30 33.22 19.85
N VAL A 301 5.50 33.65 20.83
CA VAL A 301 4.36 32.86 21.33
C VAL A 301 3.29 32.68 20.25
N HIS A 302 3.03 33.70 19.43
CA HIS A 302 2.07 33.58 18.33
C HIS A 302 2.58 32.72 17.17
N ALA A 303 3.86 32.82 16.81
CA ALA A 303 4.54 31.98 15.82
C ALA A 303 4.67 30.52 16.29
N VAL A 304 4.91 30.29 17.59
CA VAL A 304 4.86 28.95 18.17
C VAL A 304 3.43 28.40 18.13
N SER A 305 2.41 29.22 18.45
CA SER A 305 1.00 28.80 18.33
C SER A 305 0.52 28.58 16.89
N SER A 306 1.09 29.28 15.91
CA SER A 306 0.77 29.07 14.48
C SER A 306 1.61 27.95 13.85
N ALA A 307 2.81 27.67 14.37
CA ALA A 307 3.62 26.52 13.98
C ALA A 307 2.97 25.19 14.44
N PHE A 308 2.22 25.19 15.54
CA PHE A 308 1.33 24.07 15.90
C PHE A 308 0.07 23.97 15.04
N LYS A 309 -0.13 24.91 14.11
CA LYS A 309 -1.26 25.00 13.18
C LYS A 309 -0.84 25.03 11.72
N GLU A 310 0.43 24.73 11.42
CA GLU A 310 0.83 24.46 10.03
C GLU A 310 0.11 23.19 9.59
N ARG A 311 -0.85 23.38 8.68
CA ARG A 311 -1.53 22.27 8.01
C ARG A 311 -0.44 21.40 7.40
N ILE A 312 -0.44 20.12 7.74
CA ILE A 312 0.50 19.19 7.13
C ILE A 312 0.12 19.12 5.66
N GLU A 313 1.06 19.48 4.79
CA GLU A 313 0.92 19.36 3.34
C GLU A 313 1.67 18.11 2.89
N ILE A 314 0.99 17.28 2.09
CA ILE A 314 1.61 16.19 1.34
C ILE A 314 2.28 16.81 0.12
N GLN A 315 3.44 16.28 -0.27
CA GLN A 315 4.10 16.78 -1.49
C GLN A 315 3.15 16.62 -2.69
N PRO A 316 3.13 17.56 -3.66
CA PRO A 316 2.28 17.40 -4.83
C PRO A 316 2.60 16.11 -5.58
N ASP A 317 1.62 15.58 -6.29
CA ASP A 317 1.81 14.42 -7.17
C ASP A 317 2.69 14.77 -8.37
N GLY A 318 3.43 13.77 -8.85
CA GLY A 318 4.16 13.82 -10.11
C GLY A 318 3.27 13.51 -11.31
N PRO A 319 3.78 13.70 -12.54
CA PRO A 319 3.05 13.41 -13.77
C PRO A 319 2.96 11.90 -14.09
N LEU A 320 3.75 11.05 -13.40
CA LEU A 320 3.80 9.60 -13.62
C LEU A 320 3.53 8.80 -12.35
N VAL A 321 3.95 9.29 -11.20
CA VAL A 321 3.65 8.69 -9.89
C VAL A 321 2.82 9.66 -9.05
N CYS A 322 1.53 9.37 -8.92
CA CYS A 322 0.53 10.26 -8.30
C CYS A 322 -0.25 9.57 -7.16
N PRO A 323 0.43 9.20 -6.05
CA PRO A 323 -0.20 8.45 -4.97
C PRO A 323 -1.35 9.21 -4.29
N TYR A 324 -1.36 10.55 -4.26
CA TYR A 324 -2.50 11.27 -3.73
C TYR A 324 -3.74 11.11 -4.63
N TYR A 325 -3.60 11.34 -5.94
CA TYR A 325 -4.68 11.14 -6.90
C TYR A 325 -5.26 9.71 -6.85
N TRP A 326 -4.38 8.71 -6.83
CA TRP A 326 -4.77 7.30 -6.74
C TRP A 326 -5.49 6.94 -5.44
N SER A 327 -5.16 7.60 -4.33
CA SER A 327 -5.73 7.31 -3.01
C SER A 327 -7.07 7.99 -2.75
N VAL A 328 -7.45 9.03 -3.50
CA VAL A 328 -8.78 9.67 -3.37
C VAL A 328 -9.94 8.66 -3.53
N PRO A 329 -10.06 7.88 -4.62
CA PRO A 329 -11.14 6.90 -4.76
C PRO A 329 -10.99 5.74 -3.77
N LEU A 330 -9.76 5.36 -3.40
CA LEU A 330 -9.51 4.30 -2.41
C LEU A 330 -9.98 4.71 -1.01
N HIS A 331 -9.75 5.96 -0.61
CA HIS A 331 -10.27 6.52 0.64
C HIS A 331 -11.80 6.50 0.65
N GLN A 332 -12.45 6.81 -0.47
CA GLN A 332 -13.92 6.87 -0.57
C GLN A 332 -14.59 5.52 -0.25
N LEU A 333 -13.90 4.40 -0.48
CA LEU A 333 -14.37 3.07 -0.09
C LEU A 333 -14.60 2.95 1.43
N ASN A 334 -13.97 3.81 2.24
CA ASN A 334 -14.27 3.87 3.67
C ASN A 334 -15.76 4.16 3.94
N CYS A 335 -16.35 5.07 3.17
CA CYS A 335 -17.76 5.42 3.30
C CYS A 335 -18.70 4.45 2.59
N GLU A 336 -18.22 3.83 1.52
CA GLU A 336 -19.03 2.93 0.69
C GLU A 336 -19.13 1.53 1.31
N TYR A 337 -17.98 0.94 1.65
CA TYR A 337 -17.88 -0.47 2.06
C TYR A 337 -17.29 -0.66 3.44
N VAL A 338 -16.17 -0.03 3.78
CA VAL A 338 -15.35 -0.42 4.94
C VAL A 338 -16.08 -0.23 6.26
N TRP A 339 -16.78 0.90 6.43
CA TRP A 339 -17.52 1.22 7.64
C TRP A 339 -19.02 0.95 7.45
N PRO A 340 -19.51 -0.27 7.75
CA PRO A 340 -20.93 -0.56 7.62
C PRO A 340 -21.76 0.27 8.61
N SER A 341 -23.03 0.46 8.30
CA SER A 341 -23.95 1.28 9.10
C SER A 341 -24.03 0.87 10.58
N VAL A 342 -23.87 -0.42 10.86
CA VAL A 342 -23.83 -0.96 12.23
C VAL A 342 -22.66 -0.42 13.08
N LEU A 343 -21.57 0.04 12.46
CA LEU A 343 -20.43 0.67 13.14
C LEU A 343 -20.58 2.19 13.23
N ASN A 344 -21.57 2.77 12.56
CA ASN A 344 -21.82 4.21 12.56
C ASN A 344 -22.69 4.62 13.76
N VAL A 345 -22.17 4.39 14.96
CA VAL A 345 -22.82 4.75 16.22
C VAL A 345 -22.25 6.07 16.74
N ALA A 346 -23.11 6.97 17.22
CA ALA A 346 -22.66 8.22 17.83
C ALA A 346 -21.69 7.95 18.99
N ALA A 347 -20.65 8.78 19.14
CA ALA A 347 -19.65 8.66 20.21
C ALA A 347 -20.26 8.71 21.63
N SER A 348 -21.46 9.28 21.77
CA SER A 348 -22.23 9.35 23.02
C SER A 348 -23.04 8.09 23.33
N ALA A 349 -23.12 7.12 22.41
CA ALA A 349 -23.90 5.91 22.63
C ALA A 349 -23.24 5.00 23.68
N PRO A 350 -24.06 4.27 24.47
CA PRO A 350 -23.53 3.29 25.42
C PRO A 350 -22.67 2.25 24.70
N ARG A 351 -21.53 1.87 25.32
CA ARG A 351 -20.72 0.77 24.79
C ARG A 351 -21.59 -0.49 24.69
N PRO A 352 -21.66 -1.14 23.52
CA PRO A 352 -22.52 -2.30 23.35
C PRO A 352 -22.02 -3.45 24.25
N ARG A 353 -22.96 -4.23 24.80
CA ARG A 353 -22.62 -5.43 25.61
C ARG A 353 -21.85 -6.48 24.82
N LYS A 354 -21.97 -6.46 23.49
CA LYS A 354 -21.25 -7.33 22.55
C LYS A 354 -20.81 -6.50 21.34
N TYR A 355 -19.57 -6.67 20.89
CA TYR A 355 -19.11 -6.05 19.66
C TYR A 355 -19.91 -6.57 18.45
N PRO A 356 -20.15 -5.73 17.43
CA PRO A 356 -20.87 -6.14 16.23
C PRO A 356 -20.09 -7.18 15.43
N THR A 357 -20.82 -8.09 14.79
CA THR A 357 -20.28 -9.05 13.82
C THR A 357 -20.14 -8.36 12.47
N LEU A 358 -18.96 -8.44 11.86
CA LEU A 358 -18.63 -7.78 10.59
C LEU A 358 -19.05 -8.62 9.39
N ASP A 359 -18.83 -9.93 9.44
CA ASP A 359 -19.09 -10.90 8.36
C ASP A 359 -20.58 -11.25 8.21
N THR A 360 -21.46 -10.24 8.23
CA THR A 360 -22.88 -10.47 7.91
C THR A 360 -23.03 -10.86 6.43
N PRO A 361 -24.05 -11.65 6.07
CA PRO A 361 -24.29 -12.01 4.67
C PRO A 361 -24.39 -10.80 3.75
N GLU A 362 -25.03 -9.72 4.21
CA GLU A 362 -25.20 -8.49 3.44
C GLU A 362 -23.86 -7.78 3.22
N TYR A 363 -23.02 -7.70 4.26
CA TYR A 363 -21.71 -7.08 4.18
C TYR A 363 -20.79 -7.84 3.22
N MET A 364 -20.70 -9.16 3.39
CA MET A 364 -19.85 -10.00 2.55
C MET A 364 -20.36 -10.06 1.11
N ALA A 365 -21.67 -10.12 0.88
CA ALA A 365 -22.24 -10.09 -0.45
C ALA A 365 -21.95 -8.79 -1.20
N ALA A 366 -21.93 -7.64 -0.50
CA ALA A 366 -21.56 -6.36 -1.10
C ALA A 366 -20.09 -6.32 -1.54
N LEU A 367 -19.17 -6.90 -0.76
CA LEU A 367 -17.76 -7.02 -1.13
C LEU A 367 -17.55 -8.02 -2.28
N ASP A 368 -18.14 -9.23 -2.16
CA ASP A 368 -17.98 -10.32 -3.11
C ASP A 368 -18.58 -9.96 -4.49
N LYS A 369 -19.75 -9.30 -4.52
CA LYS A 369 -20.42 -8.90 -5.78
C LYS A 369 -19.62 -7.89 -6.58
N ASN A 370 -18.94 -6.96 -5.90
CA ASN A 370 -18.19 -5.89 -6.54
C ASN A 370 -16.68 -6.19 -6.60
N LEU A 371 -16.27 -7.42 -6.23
CA LEU A 371 -14.87 -7.87 -6.24
C LEU A 371 -13.95 -6.86 -5.53
N VAL A 372 -14.40 -6.27 -4.41
CA VAL A 372 -13.75 -5.11 -3.79
C VAL A 372 -12.32 -5.44 -3.38
N MET A 373 -12.11 -6.58 -2.71
CA MET A 373 -10.80 -6.97 -2.22
C MET A 373 -9.85 -7.33 -3.37
N GLU A 374 -10.37 -8.04 -4.36
CA GLU A 374 -9.67 -8.40 -5.59
C GLU A 374 -9.23 -7.16 -6.37
N ARG A 375 -10.10 -6.16 -6.50
CA ARG A 375 -9.81 -4.90 -7.20
C ARG A 375 -8.68 -4.13 -6.52
N LEU A 376 -8.67 -4.07 -5.19
CA LEU A 376 -7.64 -3.35 -4.44
C LEU A 376 -6.25 -3.96 -4.63
N VAL A 377 -6.13 -5.28 -4.54
CA VAL A 377 -4.84 -5.95 -4.78
C VAL A 377 -4.42 -5.90 -6.25
N ALA A 378 -5.38 -5.91 -7.19
CA ALA A 378 -5.11 -5.72 -8.61
C ALA A 378 -4.57 -4.31 -8.91
N GLN A 379 -5.24 -3.27 -8.43
CA GLN A 379 -4.79 -1.88 -8.56
C GLN A 379 -3.40 -1.68 -7.96
N GLY A 380 -3.15 -2.25 -6.77
CA GLY A 380 -1.84 -2.22 -6.13
C GLY A 380 -0.76 -2.85 -7.00
N GLY A 381 -1.02 -4.05 -7.53
CA GLY A 381 -0.07 -4.77 -8.36
C GLY A 381 0.21 -4.07 -9.69
N LEU A 382 -0.84 -3.62 -10.39
CA LEU A 382 -0.73 -2.96 -11.69
C LEU A 382 0.00 -1.61 -11.58
N ARG A 383 -0.32 -0.79 -10.57
CA ARG A 383 0.38 0.48 -10.34
C ARG A 383 1.83 0.25 -9.95
N LEU A 384 2.11 -0.75 -9.11
CA LEU A 384 3.49 -1.11 -8.78
C LEU A 384 4.27 -1.56 -10.03
N ALA A 385 3.67 -2.37 -10.91
CA ALA A 385 4.28 -2.75 -12.18
C ALA A 385 4.56 -1.54 -13.07
N GLY A 386 3.59 -0.62 -13.21
CA GLY A 386 3.76 0.62 -13.98
C GLY A 386 4.92 1.47 -13.46
N ILE A 387 5.02 1.67 -12.14
CA ILE A 387 6.14 2.40 -11.52
C ILE A 387 7.47 1.70 -11.79
N LEU A 388 7.56 0.38 -11.57
CA LEU A 388 8.80 -0.37 -11.75
C LEU A 388 9.25 -0.44 -13.21
N ASN A 389 8.32 -0.59 -14.16
CA ASN A 389 8.62 -0.53 -15.59
C ASN A 389 9.08 0.85 -16.00
N TRP A 390 8.43 1.92 -15.53
CA TRP A 390 8.91 3.28 -15.79
C TRP A 390 10.34 3.52 -15.27
N LEU A 391 10.63 3.04 -14.06
CA LEU A 391 11.96 3.17 -13.44
C LEU A 391 13.02 2.38 -14.21
N PHE A 392 12.74 1.13 -14.60
CA PHE A 392 13.78 0.17 -14.93
C PHE A 392 13.71 -0.42 -16.34
N ALA A 393 12.57 -0.34 -17.03
CA ALA A 393 12.43 -0.95 -18.36
C ALA A 393 13.35 -0.27 -19.38
N ASP A 394 13.92 -1.04 -20.28
CA ASP A 394 14.65 -0.51 -21.43
C ASP A 394 13.69 0.34 -22.28
N PRO A 395 14.08 1.55 -22.73
CA PRO A 395 13.25 2.40 -23.57
C PRO A 395 12.73 1.73 -24.85
N SER A 396 13.35 0.64 -25.31
CA SER A 396 12.89 -0.14 -26.47
C SER A 396 11.71 -1.08 -26.18
N GLU A 397 11.39 -1.34 -24.91
CA GLU A 397 10.30 -2.22 -24.47
C GLU A 397 9.03 -1.46 -24.03
N VAL A 398 9.08 -0.12 -23.95
CA VAL A 398 8.02 0.75 -23.40
C VAL A 398 7.20 1.44 -24.48
#